data_AF-A0A3A8F6T8-F1
#
_entry.id   AF-A0A3A8F6T8-F1
#
_cell.length_a   1.000
_cell.length_b   1.000
_cell.length_c   1.000
_cell.angle_alpha   90.00
_cell.angle_beta   90.00
_cell.angle_gamma   90.00
#
_symmetry.space_group_name_H-M   'P 1'
#
loop_
_entity.id
_entity.type
_entity.pdbx_description
1 polymer ?
#
loop_
_entity_poly.entity_id
_entity_poly.type
_entity_poly.pdbx_seq_one_letter_code
_entity_poly.pdbx_strand_id
1 'polypeptide(L)'
;MNLSVQKPIANFGRVAAAIGYVSNADFKLINGSRYSGDGQSLTLGAFYNWIKGGELYLLGTYIDLDNGHHQKNLALGFNYHVDF
;
A
#
# COMPACT_ATOMS: atom_id res chain seq x y z
N MET A 1 6.14 -2.98 -15.24
CA MET A 1 5.48 -1.68 -15.50
C MET A 1 4.61 -1.36 -14.30
N ASN A 2 4.70 -0.15 -13.76
CA ASN A 2 3.93 0.26 -12.59
C ASN A 2 2.95 1.36 -13.01
N LEU A 3 1.68 1.23 -12.63
CA LEU A 3 0.61 2.17 -12.92
C LEU A 3 -0.07 2.54 -11.61
N SER A 4 -0.23 3.85 -11.37
CA SER A 4 -0.95 4.37 -10.21
C SER A 4 -1.95 5.43 -10.63
N VAL A 5 -3.16 5.35 -10.07
CA VAL A 5 -4.22 6.33 -10.24
C VAL A 5 -4.65 6.82 -8.86
N GLN A 6 -4.86 8.13 -8.74
CA GLN A 6 -5.41 8.73 -7.53
C GLN A 6 -6.51 9.72 -7.87
N LYS A 7 -7.52 9.81 -7.00
CA LYS A 7 -8.65 10.73 -7.13
C LYS A 7 -8.85 11.49 -5.82
N PRO A 8 -8.67 12.82 -5.83
CA PRO A 8 -9.05 13.67 -4.71
C PRO A 8 -10.56 13.65 -4.49
N ILE A 9 -10.98 13.68 -3.22
CA ILE A 9 -12.38 13.75 -2.78
C ILE A 9 -12.50 14.95 -1.84
N ALA A 10 -13.34 15.93 -2.21
CA ALA A 10 -13.56 17.12 -1.42
C ALA A 10 -14.00 16.77 0.01
N ASN A 11 -13.45 17.47 1.01
CA ASN A 11 -13.71 17.27 2.44
C ASN A 11 -13.37 15.87 3.00
N PHE A 12 -12.67 15.04 2.22
CA PHE A 12 -12.15 13.76 2.68
C PHE A 12 -10.63 13.70 2.52
N GLY A 13 -10.11 13.84 1.30
CA GLY A 13 -8.69 13.65 1.01
C GLY A 13 -8.54 13.03 -0.37
N ARG A 14 -8.12 11.77 -0.45
CA ARG A 14 -8.05 11.03 -1.73
C ARG A 14 -8.28 9.53 -1.57
N VAL A 15 -8.62 8.90 -2.69
CA VAL A 15 -8.49 7.45 -2.88
C VAL A 15 -7.42 7.18 -3.94
N ALA A 16 -6.71 6.08 -3.82
CA ALA A 16 -5.69 5.68 -4.79
C ALA A 16 -5.72 4.17 -5.05
N ALA A 17 -5.31 3.81 -6.26
CA ALA A 17 -5.08 2.44 -6.67
C ALA A 17 -3.74 2.36 -7.41
N ALA A 18 -2.96 1.32 -7.15
CA ALA A 18 -1.72 1.07 -7.85
C ALA A 18 -1.63 -0.41 -8.23
N ILE A 19 -1.18 -0.68 -9.45
CA ILE A 19 -0.75 -2.01 -9.90
C ILE A 19 0.70 -1.91 -10.33
N GLY A 20 1.50 -2.92 -10.00
CA GLY A 20 2.91 -2.89 -10.34
C GLY A 20 3.57 -4.24 -10.23
N TYR A 21 4.81 -4.29 -10.70
CA TYR A 21 5.69 -5.43 -10.49
C TYR A 21 6.53 -5.19 -9.24
N VAL A 22 6.59 -6.18 -8.36
CA VAL A 22 7.46 -6.21 -7.20
C VAL A 22 8.61 -7.14 -7.53
N SER A 23 9.84 -6.69 -7.28
CA SER A 23 11.02 -7.53 -7.45
C SER A 23 11.73 -7.72 -6.11
N ASN A 24 12.24 -8.93 -5.90
CA ASN A 24 12.91 -9.34 -4.68
C ASN A 24 12.10 -9.02 -3.41
N ALA A 25 10.78 -9.23 -3.46
CA ALA A 25 9.94 -9.07 -2.29
C ALA A 25 10.33 -10.15 -1.28
N ASP A 26 10.63 -9.76 -0.03
CA ASP A 26 10.91 -10.69 1.08
C ASP A 26 9.81 -10.55 2.12
N PHE A 27 9.11 -11.65 2.36
CA PHE A 27 7.97 -11.73 3.24
C PHE A 27 8.28 -12.64 4.43
N LYS A 28 8.42 -12.03 5.61
CA LYS A 28 8.54 -12.75 6.87
C LYS A 28 7.15 -12.96 7.48
N LEU A 29 6.74 -14.22 7.57
CA LEU A 29 5.52 -14.59 8.29
C LEU A 29 5.74 -14.58 9.81
N ILE A 30 4.64 -14.46 10.55
CA ILE A 30 4.62 -14.47 12.03
C ILE A 30 5.21 -15.77 12.59
N ASN A 31 5.03 -16.89 11.88
CA ASN A 31 5.59 -18.19 12.26
C ASN A 31 7.10 -18.33 11.97
N GLY A 32 7.76 -17.29 11.46
CA GLY A 32 9.19 -17.28 11.17
C GLY A 32 9.57 -17.76 9.77
N SER A 33 8.63 -18.34 9.01
CA SER A 33 8.86 -18.68 7.59
C SER A 33 9.12 -17.43 6.76
N ARG A 34 9.93 -17.58 5.71
CA ARG A 34 10.21 -16.54 4.73
C ARG A 34 9.85 -17.03 3.33
N TYR A 35 9.23 -16.16 2.56
CA TYR A 35 9.06 -16.34 1.12
C TYR A 35 9.65 -15.14 0.42
N SER A 36 10.47 -15.40 -0.58
CA SER A 36 11.02 -14.35 -1.42
C SER A 36 10.73 -14.64 -2.88
N GLY A 37 10.49 -13.58 -3.66
CA GLY A 37 10.31 -13.71 -5.09
C GLY A 37 9.92 -12.42 -5.76
N ASP A 38 9.79 -12.50 -7.07
CA ASP A 38 9.20 -11.46 -7.88
C ASP A 38 7.71 -11.75 -8.14
N GLY A 39 6.95 -10.74 -8.54
CA GLY A 39 5.53 -10.90 -8.85
C GLY A 39 4.78 -9.61 -9.09
N GLN A 40 3.45 -9.69 -9.06
CA GLN A 40 2.56 -8.56 -9.29
C GLN A 40 1.92 -8.10 -7.97
N SER A 41 1.76 -6.79 -7.81
CA SER A 41 1.06 -6.19 -6.66
C SER A 41 -0.12 -5.36 -7.12
N LEU A 42 -1.19 -5.40 -6.33
CA LEU A 42 -2.30 -4.47 -6.35
C LEU A 42 -2.42 -3.82 -4.97
N THR A 43 -2.38 -2.49 -4.91
CA THR A 43 -2.62 -1.71 -3.70
C THR A 43 -3.81 -0.79 -3.90
N LEU A 44 -4.72 -0.78 -2.92
CA LEU A 44 -5.83 0.15 -2.81
C LEU A 44 -5.66 0.98 -1.53
N GLY A 45 -5.96 2.27 -1.61
CA GLY A 45 -5.75 3.19 -0.51
C GLY A 45 -6.85 4.23 -0.37
N ALA A 46 -7.18 4.54 0.88
CA ALA A 46 -8.00 5.68 1.26
C ALA A 46 -7.21 6.57 2.23
N PHE A 47 -7.25 7.87 2.00
CA PHE A 47 -6.48 8.88 2.73
C PHE A 47 -7.41 10.01 3.16
N TYR A 48 -7.49 10.25 4.46
CA TYR A 48 -8.35 11.25 5.08
C TYR A 48 -7.52 12.38 5.69
N ASN A 49 -7.75 13.61 5.22
CA ASN A 49 -7.16 14.82 5.75
C ASN A 49 -7.81 15.16 7.09
N TRP A 50 -7.25 14.64 8.17
CA TRP A 50 -7.84 14.74 9.51
C TRP A 50 -7.63 16.13 10.13
N ILE A 51 -6.44 16.70 9.98
CA ILE A 51 -6.08 18.03 10.47
C ILE A 51 -5.18 18.72 9.44
N LYS A 52 -4.93 20.03 9.60
CA LYS A 52 -3.96 20.73 8.74
C LYS A 52 -2.58 20.04 8.85
N GLY A 53 -2.07 19.57 7.72
CA GLY A 53 -0.82 18.80 7.64
C GLY A 53 -0.91 17.35 8.11
N GLY A 54 -2.06 16.89 8.64
CA GLY A 54 -2.23 15.52 9.15
C GLY A 54 -3.17 14.68 8.29
N GLU A 55 -2.74 13.48 7.93
CA GLU A 55 -3.47 12.55 7.08
C GLU A 55 -3.52 11.16 7.73
N LEU A 56 -4.73 10.62 7.92
CA LEU A 56 -4.93 9.22 8.25
C LEU A 56 -5.01 8.41 6.95
N TYR A 57 -4.42 7.22 6.92
CA TYR A 57 -4.51 6.36 5.75
C TYR A 57 -4.85 4.91 6.12
N LEU A 58 -5.55 4.27 5.19
CA LEU A 58 -5.81 2.84 5.17
C LEU A 58 -5.36 2.30 3.81
N LEU A 59 -4.48 1.29 3.82
CA LEU A 59 -3.95 0.64 2.63
C LEU A 59 -4.22 -0.87 2.69
N GLY A 60 -4.84 -1.40 1.65
CA GLY A 60 -4.94 -2.84 1.40
C GLY A 60 -4.02 -3.19 0.24
N THR A 61 -3.15 -4.18 0.41
CA THR A 61 -2.24 -4.64 -0.65
C THR A 61 -2.37 -6.15 -0.84
N TYR A 62 -2.45 -6.58 -2.09
CA TYR A 62 -2.33 -7.96 -2.51
C TYR A 62 -1.07 -8.11 -3.36
N ILE A 63 -0.27 -9.13 -3.09
CA ILE A 63 0.92 -9.45 -3.86
C ILE A 63 0.81 -10.92 -4.27
N ASP A 64 0.94 -11.17 -5.56
CA ASP A 64 0.96 -12.49 -6.17
C ASP A 64 2.36 -12.75 -6.70
N LEU A 65 3.09 -13.68 -6.08
CA LEU A 65 4.44 -14.03 -6.47
C LEU A 65 4.42 -15.09 -7.57
N ASP A 66 5.40 -15.01 -8.48
CA ASP A 66 5.52 -15.92 -9.63
C ASP A 66 5.75 -17.38 -9.20
N ASN A 67 6.17 -17.62 -7.96
CA ASN A 67 6.33 -18.94 -7.36
C ASN A 67 5.03 -19.53 -6.76
N GLY A 68 3.88 -18.88 -6.98
CA GLY A 68 2.55 -19.33 -6.55
C GLY A 68 2.19 -18.97 -5.12
N HIS A 69 3.07 -18.28 -4.39
CA HIS A 69 2.75 -17.71 -3.08
C HIS A 69 2.07 -16.35 -3.23
N HIS A 70 1.14 -16.05 -2.32
CA HIS A 70 0.48 -14.74 -2.29
C HIS A 70 0.43 -14.16 -0.88
N GLN A 71 0.44 -12.83 -0.80
CA GLN A 71 0.38 -12.09 0.45
C GLN A 71 -0.71 -11.02 0.41
N LYS A 72 -1.43 -10.89 1.53
CA LYS A 72 -2.40 -9.83 1.78
C LYS A 72 -1.92 -9.02 2.97
N ASN A 73 -1.80 -7.71 2.78
CA ASN A 73 -1.40 -6.76 3.81
C ASN A 73 -2.50 -5.73 4.02
N LEU A 74 -2.74 -5.40 5.30
CA LEU A 74 -3.56 -4.27 5.70
C LEU A 74 -2.68 -3.34 6.54
N ALA A 75 -2.58 -2.08 6.15
CA ALA A 75 -1.84 -1.07 6.89
C ALA A 75 -2.76 0.10 7.22
N LEU A 76 -2.68 0.54 8.48
CA LEU A 76 -3.33 1.73 9.01
C LEU A 76 -2.22 2.64 9.52
N GLY A 77 -2.32 3.94 9.26
CA GLY A 77 -1.31 4.85 9.75
C GLY A 77 -1.71 6.32 9.65
N PHE A 78 -0.76 7.15 10.03
CA PHE A 78 -0.90 8.60 10.10
C PHE A 78 0.38 9.26 9.57
N ASN A 79 0.22 10.21 8.66
CA ASN A 79 1.27 11.08 8.16
C ASN A 79 1.06 12.48 8.72
N TYR A 80 2.14 13.13 9.18
CA TYR A 80 2.11 14.55 9.56
C TYR A 80 3.21 15.29 8.83
N HIS A 81 2.83 16.33 8.08
CA HIS A 81 3.76 17.21 7.39
C HIS A 81 3.96 18.49 8.22
N VAL A 82 5.22 18.79 8.52
CA VAL A 82 5.63 20.02 9.22
C VAL A 82 6.30 20.92 8.19
N ASP A 83 5.63 22.03 7.87
CA ASP A 83 6.24 23.11 7.09
C ASP A 83 7.16 23.92 8.03
N PHE A 84 8.46 23.97 7.73
CA PHE A 84 9.44 24.85 8.38
C PHE A 84 9.76 26.04 7.47
#